data_AF-A0A962ZI27-F1
#
_entry.id   AF-A0A962ZI27-F1
#
_cell.length_a   1.000
_cell.length_b   1.000
_cell.length_c   1.000
_cell.angle_alpha   90.00
_cell.angle_beta   90.00
_cell.angle_gamma   90.00
#
_symmetry.space_group_name_H-M   'P 1'
#
loop_
_entity.id
_entity.type
_entity.pdbx_description
1 polymer ?
#
loop_
_entity_poly.entity_id
_entity_poly.type
_entity_poly.pdbx_seq_one_letter_code
_entity_poly.pdbx_strand_id
1 'polypeptide(L)'
;PRFAARFLRRLSQLDVGYTHSSIVGAGSGLFAALTDAGPEPGERMPDAALETATDAQALRVHTFLQEPCHRLFIQLSSTLGHQEIVAAFALADRVPGEFSAWVRTAVILPGDVPETLRDLEEFDVNLLVDRGGEFARWYGDQAALWLMRPDGHLGYRAHLSDGDQLLLYLRNLFARRD
;
A
#
# COMPACT_ATOMS: atom_id res chain seq x y z
N PRO A 1 40.51 -9.60 40.22
CA PRO A 1 39.45 -9.12 39.30
C PRO A 1 38.20 -10.05 39.39
N ARG A 2 37.23 -9.84 40.31
CA ARG A 2 36.03 -8.96 40.24
C ARG A 2 35.34 -9.06 38.86
N PHE A 3 34.14 -9.61 38.65
CA PHE A 3 32.79 -9.49 39.27
C PHE A 3 31.96 -10.77 38.91
N ALA A 4 31.13 -11.46 39.73
CA ALA A 4 29.80 -11.14 40.30
C ALA A 4 28.79 -10.58 39.26
N ALA A 5 27.51 -10.93 39.13
CA ALA A 5 26.57 -11.77 39.85
C ALA A 5 25.32 -12.04 38.96
N ARG A 6 24.62 -13.11 39.31
CA ARG A 6 23.17 -13.40 39.24
C ARG A 6 22.17 -12.32 38.74
N PHE A 7 21.11 -12.88 38.14
CA PHE A 7 19.69 -12.48 38.09
C PHE A 7 19.21 -11.61 36.91
N LEU A 8 18.18 -12.15 36.22
CA LEU A 8 16.93 -11.57 35.71
C LEU A 8 16.56 -12.27 34.38
N ARG A 9 15.33 -12.63 34.04
CA ARG A 9 14.03 -12.68 34.73
C ARG A 9 13.11 -13.37 33.71
N ARG A 10 12.42 -14.44 34.13
CA ARG A 10 11.30 -15.02 33.38
C ARG A 10 10.21 -13.95 33.30
N LEU A 11 9.77 -13.58 32.10
CA LEU A 11 8.52 -12.82 31.90
C LEU A 11 7.69 -13.47 30.80
N SER A 12 6.73 -14.26 31.26
CA SER A 12 5.42 -14.36 30.65
C SER A 12 4.67 -13.05 30.89
N GLN A 13 4.31 -12.34 29.82
CA GLN A 13 3.19 -11.40 29.72
C GLN A 13 2.65 -11.61 28.31
N LEU A 14 1.62 -12.44 28.11
CA LEU A 14 0.24 -11.98 27.92
C LEU A 14 0.16 -10.56 27.33
N ASP A 15 0.23 -10.55 26.00
CA ASP A 15 -0.83 -10.03 25.14
C ASP A 15 -1.29 -8.60 25.41
N VAL A 16 -0.43 -7.65 25.02
CA VAL A 16 -0.86 -6.45 24.31
C VAL A 16 0.21 -6.22 23.24
N GLY A 17 -0.11 -6.60 22.00
CA GLY A 17 0.77 -6.47 20.84
C GLY A 17 1.06 -5.02 20.47
N TYR A 18 1.91 -4.34 21.26
CA TYR A 18 2.65 -3.17 20.83
C TYR A 18 3.84 -3.62 19.97
N THR A 19 3.57 -4.03 18.73
CA THR A 19 4.63 -4.34 17.76
C THR A 19 5.19 -3.03 17.18
N HIS A 20 6.22 -2.53 17.84
CA HIS A 20 7.37 -1.77 17.34
C HIS A 20 7.20 -0.85 16.12
N SER A 21 7.31 0.46 16.42
CA SER A 21 7.58 1.57 15.51
C SER A 21 8.82 1.36 14.63
N SER A 22 8.70 1.73 13.36
CA SER A 22 9.67 2.63 12.71
C SER A 22 8.89 3.62 11.86
N ILE A 23 9.05 4.92 12.13
CA ILE A 23 8.43 6.01 11.38
C ILE A 23 9.27 6.26 10.12
N VAL A 24 9.42 5.24 9.28
CA VAL A 24 10.01 5.37 7.95
C VAL A 24 9.18 4.52 7.01
N GLY A 25 8.26 5.16 6.28
CA GLY A 25 7.64 4.74 5.02
C GLY A 25 7.23 3.28 4.81
N ALA A 26 7.17 2.44 5.83
CA ALA A 26 6.77 1.05 5.72
C ALA A 26 5.67 0.81 6.75
N GLY A 27 4.71 -0.04 6.39
CA GLY A 27 3.75 -0.62 7.33
C GLY A 27 4.45 -1.48 8.37
N SER A 28 3.79 -2.53 8.90
CA SER A 28 4.48 -3.38 9.88
C SER A 28 5.87 -3.78 9.34
N GLY A 29 6.92 -3.62 10.16
CA GLY A 29 8.30 -3.94 9.73
C GLY A 29 8.46 -5.39 9.25
N LEU A 30 7.45 -6.24 9.50
CA LEU A 30 7.32 -7.56 8.92
C LEU A 30 7.16 -7.52 7.38
N PHE A 31 6.32 -6.67 6.80
CA PHE A 31 6.15 -6.66 5.33
C PHE A 31 7.44 -6.25 4.62
N ALA A 32 8.07 -5.16 5.08
CA ALA A 32 9.37 -4.72 4.54
C ALA A 32 10.48 -5.77 4.74
N ALA A 33 10.40 -6.60 5.79
CA ALA A 33 11.36 -7.69 6.03
C ALA A 33 11.01 -9.01 5.31
N LEU A 34 9.78 -9.16 4.81
CA LEU A 34 9.27 -10.40 4.19
C LEU A 34 9.19 -10.30 2.66
N THR A 35 9.28 -9.10 2.07
CA THR A 35 9.25 -8.91 0.62
C THR A 35 10.48 -8.14 0.13
N ASP A 36 11.42 -8.84 -0.51
CA ASP A 36 12.53 -8.25 -1.28
C ASP A 36 12.07 -7.67 -2.64
N ALA A 37 10.77 -7.72 -2.95
CA ALA A 37 10.20 -7.23 -4.20
C ALA A 37 9.68 -5.79 -4.05
N GLY A 38 9.81 -5.00 -5.12
CA GLY A 38 9.36 -3.61 -5.15
C GLY A 38 10.41 -2.59 -4.67
N PRO A 39 10.20 -1.30 -4.99
CA PRO A 39 11.04 -0.22 -4.51
C PRO A 39 10.95 -0.07 -2.99
N GLU A 40 12.02 0.42 -2.37
CA GLU A 40 12.03 0.84 -0.98
C GLU A 40 11.49 2.27 -0.80
N PRO A 41 10.95 2.61 0.39
CA PRO A 41 10.57 4.00 0.69
C PRO A 41 11.76 4.96 0.51
N GLY A 42 11.52 6.04 -0.24
CA GLY A 42 12.54 7.00 -0.65
C GLY A 42 13.12 6.73 -2.03
N GLU A 43 12.98 5.52 -2.59
CA GLU A 43 13.40 5.22 -3.95
C GLU A 43 12.39 5.70 -4.98
N ARG A 44 12.87 5.89 -6.21
CA ARG A 44 12.01 6.24 -7.34
C ARG A 44 11.15 5.02 -7.68
N MET A 45 9.83 5.22 -7.79
CA MET A 45 8.94 4.15 -8.23
C MET A 45 9.27 3.75 -9.68
N PRO A 46 9.45 2.46 -9.99
CA PRO A 46 9.60 1.98 -11.37
C PRO A 46 8.43 2.44 -12.26
N ASP A 47 8.70 2.66 -13.54
CA ASP A 47 7.61 2.89 -14.49
C ASP A 47 7.07 1.54 -14.96
N ALA A 48 5.75 1.38 -14.98
CA ALA A 48 5.08 0.15 -15.40
C ALA A 48 3.82 0.50 -16.20
N ALA A 49 3.57 -0.27 -17.26
CA ALA A 49 2.34 -0.19 -18.03
C ALA A 49 1.15 -0.75 -17.25
N LEU A 50 0.02 -0.05 -17.33
CA LEU A 50 -1.26 -0.43 -16.78
C LEU A 50 -2.34 -0.07 -17.80
N GLU A 51 -3.52 -0.65 -17.68
CA GLU A 51 -4.70 -0.31 -18.48
C GLU A 51 -5.83 0.15 -17.56
N THR A 52 -6.66 1.09 -18.01
CA THR A 52 -7.92 1.39 -17.33
C THR A 52 -8.87 0.19 -17.46
N ALA A 53 -9.61 -0.15 -16.40
CA ALA A 53 -10.56 -1.25 -16.45
C ALA A 53 -11.79 -0.95 -17.35
N THR A 54 -12.16 0.32 -17.51
CA THR A 54 -13.37 0.75 -18.22
C THR A 54 -13.25 0.64 -19.73
N ASP A 55 -12.14 1.12 -20.30
CA ASP A 55 -11.94 1.26 -21.76
C ASP A 55 -10.61 0.72 -22.27
N ALA A 56 -9.84 0.02 -21.42
CA ALA A 56 -8.53 -0.56 -21.75
C ALA A 56 -7.53 0.49 -22.29
N GLN A 57 -7.66 1.74 -21.87
CA GLN A 57 -6.72 2.80 -22.20
C GLN A 57 -5.37 2.50 -21.52
N ALA A 58 -4.32 2.38 -22.33
CA ALA A 58 -2.97 2.21 -21.83
C ALA A 58 -2.48 3.47 -21.10
N LEU A 59 -1.94 3.25 -19.91
CA LEU A 59 -1.35 4.24 -19.02
C LEU A 59 -0.01 3.72 -18.50
N ARG A 60 0.81 4.62 -17.96
CA ARG A 60 2.00 4.23 -17.20
C ARG A 60 1.96 4.82 -15.80
N VAL A 61 2.58 4.15 -14.84
CA VAL A 61 2.70 4.64 -13.45
C VAL A 61 3.21 6.09 -13.43
N HIS A 62 4.17 6.47 -14.28
CA HIS A 62 4.69 7.84 -14.29
C HIS A 62 3.78 8.87 -14.98
N THR A 63 2.75 8.45 -15.70
CA THR A 63 1.71 9.35 -16.26
C THR A 63 1.02 10.10 -15.12
N PHE A 64 0.92 9.46 -13.97
CA PHE A 64 0.32 10.00 -12.76
C PHE A 64 1.12 11.13 -12.10
N LEU A 65 2.34 11.42 -12.55
CA LEU A 65 3.15 12.54 -12.04
C LEU A 65 2.72 13.90 -12.58
N GLN A 66 1.81 13.92 -13.56
CA GLN A 66 1.23 15.14 -14.11
C GLN A 66 0.33 15.86 -13.10
N GLU A 67 -0.20 15.14 -12.13
CA GLU A 67 -1.01 15.68 -11.03
C GLU A 67 -0.14 15.81 -9.76
N PRO A 68 -0.08 16.99 -9.11
CA PRO A 68 0.79 17.21 -7.95
C PRO A 68 0.18 16.67 -6.64
N CYS A 69 -0.30 15.43 -6.64
CA CYS A 69 -0.90 14.75 -5.49
C CYS A 69 -0.17 13.44 -5.16
N HIS A 70 -0.40 12.90 -3.96
CA HIS A 70 0.05 11.55 -3.66
C HIS A 70 -0.88 10.54 -4.36
N ARG A 71 -0.33 9.42 -4.81
CA ARG A 71 -1.11 8.34 -5.43
C ARG A 71 -1.00 7.09 -4.57
N LEU A 72 -2.11 6.58 -4.07
CA LEU A 72 -2.17 5.29 -3.42
C LEU A 72 -2.54 4.23 -4.46
N PHE A 73 -1.68 3.24 -4.63
CA PHE A 73 -2.00 2.02 -5.38
C PHE A 73 -2.31 0.90 -4.40
N ILE A 74 -3.50 0.33 -4.53
CA ILE A 74 -3.96 -0.88 -3.85
C ILE A 74 -3.79 -2.02 -4.85
N GLN A 75 -2.69 -2.76 -4.73
CA GLN A 75 -2.42 -3.92 -5.57
C GLN A 75 -3.12 -5.14 -4.98
N LEU A 76 -3.89 -5.85 -5.81
CA LEU A 76 -4.48 -7.13 -5.46
C LEU A 76 -3.61 -8.28 -5.98
N SER A 77 -3.63 -9.41 -5.26
CA SER A 77 -2.90 -10.59 -5.68
C SER A 77 -3.60 -11.31 -6.85
N SER A 78 -2.88 -12.20 -7.52
CA SER A 78 -3.44 -13.07 -8.58
C SER A 78 -4.52 -14.03 -8.06
N THR A 79 -4.50 -14.34 -6.76
CA THR A 79 -5.45 -15.24 -6.11
C THR A 79 -6.22 -14.47 -5.05
N LEU A 80 -7.29 -13.81 -5.47
CA LEU A 80 -8.09 -12.97 -4.58
C LEU A 80 -8.65 -13.75 -3.38
N GLY A 81 -8.15 -13.37 -2.20
CA GLY A 81 -8.70 -13.83 -0.92
C GLY A 81 -9.86 -12.94 -0.44
N HIS A 82 -10.78 -13.51 0.33
CA HIS A 82 -11.88 -12.73 0.92
C HIS A 82 -11.39 -11.53 1.75
N GLN A 83 -10.29 -11.69 2.50
CA GLN A 83 -9.70 -10.61 3.28
C GLN A 83 -9.14 -9.48 2.41
N GLU A 84 -8.56 -9.80 1.24
CA GLU A 84 -8.06 -8.78 0.29
C GLU A 84 -9.21 -7.97 -0.28
N ILE A 85 -10.32 -8.62 -0.65
CA ILE A 85 -11.53 -7.97 -1.14
C ILE A 85 -12.07 -7.00 -0.08
N VAL A 86 -12.25 -7.45 1.15
CA VAL A 86 -12.74 -6.60 2.26
C VAL A 86 -11.81 -5.42 2.51
N ALA A 87 -10.49 -5.64 2.53
CA ALA A 87 -9.51 -4.58 2.73
C ALA A 87 -9.52 -3.56 1.56
N ALA A 88 -9.67 -4.02 0.31
CA ALA A 88 -9.75 -3.16 -0.85
C ALA A 88 -10.96 -2.24 -0.78
N PHE A 89 -12.16 -2.77 -0.48
CA PHE A 89 -13.37 -1.96 -0.29
C PHE A 89 -13.23 -0.97 0.87
N ALA A 90 -12.72 -1.42 2.02
CA ALA A 90 -12.56 -0.56 3.18
C ALA A 90 -11.61 0.62 2.91
N LEU A 91 -10.53 0.39 2.16
CA LEU A 91 -9.59 1.46 1.79
C LEU A 91 -10.09 2.33 0.64
N ALA A 92 -10.81 1.75 -0.33
CA ALA A 92 -11.45 2.47 -1.43
C ALA A 92 -12.53 3.46 -0.93
N ASP A 93 -13.21 3.14 0.17
CA ASP A 93 -14.13 4.06 0.84
C ASP A 93 -13.40 5.11 1.69
N ARG A 94 -12.58 4.65 2.64
CA ARG A 94 -12.02 5.52 3.68
C ARG A 94 -10.98 6.51 3.16
N VAL A 95 -10.12 6.09 2.22
CA VAL A 95 -9.02 6.95 1.77
C VAL A 95 -9.54 8.16 0.97
N PRO A 96 -10.42 8.01 -0.04
CA PRO A 96 -11.01 9.16 -0.70
C PRO A 96 -11.89 10.00 0.24
N GLY A 97 -12.64 9.36 1.15
CA GLY A 97 -13.48 10.07 2.12
C GLY A 97 -12.71 10.98 3.09
N GLU A 98 -11.52 10.55 3.54
CA GLU A 98 -10.70 11.30 4.51
C GLU A 98 -9.58 12.14 3.88
N PHE A 99 -9.03 11.74 2.71
CA PHE A 99 -7.78 12.28 2.17
C PHE A 99 -7.84 12.72 0.70
N SER A 100 -9.02 12.80 0.08
CA SER A 100 -9.17 13.21 -1.33
C SER A 100 -8.61 14.62 -1.65
N ALA A 101 -8.33 15.47 -0.68
CA ALA A 101 -7.62 16.72 -0.95
C ALA A 101 -6.13 16.51 -1.33
N TRP A 102 -5.52 15.39 -0.91
CA TRP A 102 -4.08 15.16 -1.04
C TRP A 102 -3.68 13.82 -1.69
N VAL A 103 -4.59 12.84 -1.66
CA VAL A 103 -4.36 11.47 -2.13
C VAL A 103 -5.40 11.12 -3.20
N ARG A 104 -4.95 10.54 -4.31
CA ARG A 104 -5.78 9.84 -5.29
C ARG A 104 -5.55 8.34 -5.17
N THR A 105 -6.60 7.56 -5.25
CA THR A 105 -6.53 6.11 -5.05
C THR A 105 -6.74 5.37 -6.36
N ALA A 106 -5.97 4.31 -6.58
CA ALA A 106 -6.17 3.38 -7.67
C ALA A 106 -6.06 1.94 -7.15
N VAL A 107 -6.92 1.06 -7.63
CA VAL A 107 -6.88 -0.38 -7.37
C VAL A 107 -6.31 -1.06 -8.61
N ILE A 108 -5.24 -1.84 -8.44
CA ILE A 108 -4.57 -2.57 -9.52
C ILE A 108 -4.93 -4.04 -9.42
N LEU A 109 -5.51 -4.56 -10.49
CA LEU A 109 -5.84 -5.97 -10.65
C LEU A 109 -4.85 -6.64 -11.61
N PRO A 110 -4.49 -7.92 -11.37
CA PRO A 110 -3.60 -8.67 -12.26
C PRO A 110 -4.27 -9.13 -13.57
N GLY A 111 -5.57 -8.90 -13.71
CA GLY A 111 -6.37 -9.32 -14.86
C GLY A 111 -7.73 -8.62 -14.89
N ASP A 112 -8.68 -9.19 -15.63
CA ASP A 112 -10.01 -8.60 -15.78
C ASP A 112 -10.74 -8.45 -14.44
N VAL A 113 -11.55 -7.39 -14.32
CA VAL A 113 -12.26 -7.08 -13.07
C VAL A 113 -13.32 -8.14 -12.77
N PRO A 114 -13.17 -8.90 -11.66
CA PRO A 114 -14.16 -9.90 -11.27
C PRO A 114 -15.42 -9.21 -10.73
N GLU A 115 -16.55 -9.90 -10.84
CA GLU A 115 -17.87 -9.35 -10.46
C GLU A 115 -17.90 -8.83 -9.01
N THR A 116 -17.22 -9.55 -8.10
CA THR A 116 -17.14 -9.19 -6.68
C THR A 116 -16.42 -7.88 -6.40
N LEU A 117 -15.73 -7.30 -7.39
CA LEU A 117 -15.01 -6.04 -7.28
C LEU A 117 -15.61 -4.94 -8.16
N ARG A 118 -16.72 -5.20 -8.86
CA ARG A 118 -17.39 -4.21 -9.73
C ARG A 118 -17.92 -3.02 -8.94
N ASP A 119 -18.43 -3.28 -7.73
CA ASP A 119 -18.93 -2.22 -6.84
C ASP A 119 -17.82 -1.23 -6.42
N LEU A 120 -16.54 -1.53 -6.67
CA LEU A 120 -15.46 -0.55 -6.47
C LEU A 120 -15.60 0.67 -7.39
N GLU A 121 -16.29 0.52 -8.53
CA GLU A 121 -16.57 1.62 -9.47
C GLU A 121 -17.48 2.71 -8.85
N GLU A 122 -18.16 2.42 -7.73
CA GLU A 122 -18.99 3.40 -7.01
C GLU A 122 -18.18 4.35 -6.11
N PHE A 123 -16.91 4.03 -5.84
CA PHE A 123 -16.01 4.85 -5.04
C PHE A 123 -15.15 5.77 -5.92
N ASP A 124 -14.58 6.82 -5.32
CA ASP A 124 -13.62 7.71 -5.99
C ASP A 124 -12.23 7.06 -6.10
N VAL A 125 -12.17 5.97 -6.86
CA VAL A 125 -10.96 5.18 -7.14
C VAL A 125 -10.84 4.84 -8.62
N ASN A 126 -9.61 4.79 -9.12
CA ASN A 126 -9.34 4.29 -10.46
C ASN A 126 -9.13 2.77 -10.46
N LEU A 127 -9.89 2.03 -11.26
CA LEU A 127 -9.63 0.61 -11.50
C LEU A 127 -8.64 0.45 -12.65
N LEU A 128 -7.49 -0.17 -12.36
CA LEU A 128 -6.39 -0.41 -13.28
C LEU A 128 -6.10 -1.90 -13.39
N VAL A 129 -5.65 -2.32 -14.56
CA VAL A 129 -5.33 -3.72 -14.88
C VAL A 129 -3.88 -3.85 -15.33
N ASP A 130 -3.11 -4.72 -14.69
CA ASP A 130 -1.74 -5.08 -15.07
C ASP A 130 -1.74 -6.25 -16.06
N ARG A 131 -2.35 -6.05 -17.24
CA ARG A 131 -2.56 -7.13 -18.23
C ARG A 131 -1.25 -7.76 -18.71
N GLY A 132 -0.18 -6.97 -18.79
CA GLY A 132 1.15 -7.40 -19.21
C GLY A 132 2.05 -7.94 -18.09
N GLY A 133 1.61 -7.86 -16.83
CA GLY A 133 2.42 -8.23 -15.67
C GLY A 133 3.64 -7.32 -15.43
N GLU A 134 3.68 -6.12 -16.04
CA GLU A 134 4.83 -5.22 -15.91
C GLU A 134 4.88 -4.63 -14.50
N PHE A 135 3.72 -4.32 -13.92
CA PHE A 135 3.65 -3.86 -12.54
C PHE A 135 4.09 -4.99 -11.59
N ALA A 136 3.51 -6.18 -11.70
CA ALA A 136 3.87 -7.31 -10.85
C ALA A 136 5.37 -7.67 -10.94
N ARG A 137 5.99 -7.52 -12.12
CA ARG A 137 7.43 -7.74 -12.32
C ARG A 137 8.30 -6.79 -11.49
N TRP A 138 7.88 -5.54 -11.32
CA TRP A 138 8.64 -4.54 -10.56
C TRP A 138 8.28 -4.53 -9.08
N TYR A 139 7.00 -4.72 -8.75
CA TYR A 139 6.43 -4.53 -7.41
C TYR A 139 6.19 -5.83 -6.65
N GLY A 140 6.35 -6.99 -7.30
CA GLY A 140 5.95 -8.30 -6.77
C GLY A 140 4.49 -8.60 -7.10
N ASP A 141 4.04 -9.84 -6.86
CA ASP A 141 2.70 -10.33 -7.18
C ASP A 141 1.74 -10.39 -5.98
N GLN A 142 2.21 -9.94 -4.81
CA GLN A 142 1.47 -9.98 -3.56
C GLN A 142 0.50 -8.81 -3.42
N ALA A 143 -0.52 -8.98 -2.59
CA ALA A 143 -1.44 -7.91 -2.25
C ALA A 143 -0.74 -6.85 -1.39
N ALA A 144 -0.61 -5.64 -1.92
CA ALA A 144 0.26 -4.62 -1.35
C ALA A 144 -0.32 -3.21 -1.53
N LEU A 145 0.17 -2.30 -0.70
CA LEU A 145 -0.13 -0.87 -0.71
C LEU A 145 1.14 -0.13 -1.11
N TRP A 146 1.03 0.75 -2.11
CA TRP A 146 2.13 1.59 -2.57
C TRP A 146 1.70 3.04 -2.63
N LEU A 147 2.30 3.90 -1.81
CA LEU A 147 2.02 5.34 -1.82
C LEU A 147 3.12 6.07 -2.56
N MET A 148 2.81 6.56 -3.75
CA MET A 148 3.66 7.45 -4.53
C MET A 148 3.53 8.88 -4.03
N ARG A 149 4.67 9.55 -3.84
CA ARG A 149 4.76 10.99 -3.61
C ARG A 149 4.57 11.77 -4.92
N PRO A 150 4.20 13.06 -4.87
CA PRO A 150 4.05 13.88 -6.08
C PRO A 150 5.31 13.98 -6.95
N ASP A 151 6.50 13.70 -6.40
CA ASP A 151 7.78 13.70 -7.12
C ASP A 151 8.14 12.32 -7.72
N GLY A 152 7.25 11.32 -7.57
CA GLY A 152 7.41 9.97 -8.10
C GLY A 152 8.24 9.02 -7.26
N HIS A 153 8.63 9.42 -6.05
CA HIS A 153 9.29 8.53 -5.11
C HIS A 153 8.26 7.79 -4.25
N LEU A 154 8.62 6.59 -3.80
CA LEU A 154 7.80 5.85 -2.86
C LEU A 154 7.85 6.53 -1.49
N GLY A 155 6.69 6.87 -0.94
CA GLY A 155 6.55 7.44 0.40
C GLY A 155 6.14 6.41 1.45
N TYR A 156 5.35 5.40 1.04
CA TYR A 156 4.90 4.33 1.92
C TYR A 156 4.72 2.99 1.18
N ARG A 157 5.07 1.86 1.80
CA ARG A 157 4.65 0.52 1.35
C ARG A 157 4.21 -0.41 2.48
N ALA A 158 3.23 -1.28 2.25
CA ALA A 158 2.78 -2.28 3.23
C ALA A 158 2.03 -3.45 2.56
N HIS A 159 1.79 -4.52 3.30
CA HIS A 159 0.83 -5.53 2.87
C HIS A 159 -0.58 -4.94 2.87
N LEU A 160 -1.48 -5.41 1.99
CA LEU A 160 -2.86 -4.94 1.95
C LEU A 160 -3.62 -5.14 3.29
N SER A 161 -3.28 -6.20 4.04
CA SER A 161 -3.87 -6.45 5.37
C SER A 161 -3.51 -5.39 6.42
N ASP A 162 -2.47 -4.59 6.19
CA ASP A 162 -2.00 -3.57 7.13
C ASP A 162 -2.66 -2.20 6.87
N GLY A 163 -3.85 -2.17 6.26
CA GLY A 163 -4.56 -0.95 5.85
C GLY A 163 -4.77 0.08 6.97
N ASP A 164 -4.98 -0.35 8.22
CA ASP A 164 -5.10 0.58 9.35
C ASP A 164 -3.80 1.37 9.61
N GLN A 165 -2.64 0.75 9.36
CA GLN A 165 -1.34 1.43 9.50
C GLN A 165 -1.14 2.48 8.41
N LEU A 166 -1.64 2.24 7.20
CA LEU A 166 -1.68 3.24 6.14
C LEU A 166 -2.52 4.46 6.58
N LEU A 167 -3.72 4.24 7.12
CA LEU A 167 -4.57 5.34 7.57
C LEU A 167 -3.91 6.17 8.68
N LEU A 168 -3.27 5.52 9.66
CA LEU A 168 -2.50 6.20 10.70
C LEU A 168 -1.32 6.99 10.12
N TYR A 169 -0.60 6.42 9.15
CA TYR A 169 0.48 7.09 8.45
C TYR A 169 -0.01 8.34 7.72
N LEU A 170 -1.11 8.25 6.95
CA LEU A 170 -1.68 9.38 6.20
C LEU A 170 -2.13 10.50 7.14
N ARG A 171 -2.82 10.17 8.25
CA ARG A 171 -3.20 11.16 9.27
C ARG A 171 -1.99 11.89 9.82
N ASN A 172 -0.93 11.18 10.17
CA ASN A 172 0.30 11.80 10.68
C ASN A 172 1.03 12.66 9.61
N LEU A 173 1.00 12.22 8.35
CA LEU A 173 1.63 12.92 7.23
C LEU A 173 0.93 14.26 6.94
N PHE A 174 -0.40 14.29 6.99
CA PHE A 174 -1.20 15.47 6.65
C PHE A 174 -1.59 16.33 7.85
N ALA A 175 -1.61 15.81 9.08
CA ALA A 175 -1.79 16.63 10.30
C ALA A 175 -0.70 17.68 10.50
N ARG A 176 0.43 17.58 9.78
CA ARG A 176 1.51 18.58 9.78
C ARG A 176 1.34 19.68 8.72
N ARG A 177 0.29 19.59 7.90
CA ARG A 177 0.02 20.50 6.77
C ARG A 177 -1.18 21.42 7.02
N ASP A 178 -1.97 21.13 8.04
CA ASP A 178 -2.99 22.01 8.61
C ASP A 178 -2.37 22.95 9.66
#